data_AF-A0A543PU78-F1
#
_entry.id   AF-A0A543PU78-F1
#
_cell.length_a   1.000
_cell.length_b   1.000
_cell.length_c   1.000
_cell.angle_alpha   90.00
_cell.angle_beta   90.00
_cell.angle_gamma   90.00
#
_symmetry.space_group_name_H-M   'P 1'
#
loop_
_entity.id
_entity.type
_entity.pdbx_description
1 polymer ?
#
loop_
_entity_poly.entity_id
_entity_poly.type
_entity_poly.pdbx_seq_one_letter_code
_entity_poly.pdbx_strand_id
1 'polypeptide(L)' 'MTEFVDQIRLRVTDALIDLSQARAAGDDYRVQVHIGELESFARLAEENGVRVPELEPFRAA' A
#
# COMPACT_ATOMS: atom_id res chain seq x y z
N MET A 1 16.38 7.25 9.84
CA MET A 1 14.99 7.27 9.34
C MET A 1 14.87 6.88 7.86
N THR A 2 15.93 6.94 7.05
CA THR A 2 15.89 6.52 5.63
C THR A 2 15.52 5.04 5.46
N GLU A 3 16.03 4.15 6.30
CA GLU A 3 15.74 2.70 6.21
C GLU A 3 14.24 2.37 6.33
N PHE A 4 13.52 3.04 7.23
CA PHE A 4 12.06 2.88 7.34
C PHE A 4 11.34 3.35 6.07
N VAL A 5 11.75 4.49 5.52
CA VAL A 5 11.18 5.06 4.28
C VAL A 5 11.46 4.16 3.07
N ASP A 6 12.64 3.55 3.00
CA ASP A 6 13.00 2.64 1.93
C ASP A 6 12.22 1.32 2.05
N GLN A 7 12.07 0.79 3.27
CA GLN A 7 11.28 -0.41 3.53
C GLN A 7 9.78 -0.21 3.26
N ILE A 8 9.19 0.91 3.68
CA ILE A 8 7.76 1.17 3.42
C ILE A 8 7.51 1.33 1.91
N ARG A 9 8.40 2.01 1.18
CA ARG A 9 8.27 2.16 -0.28
C ARG A 9 8.36 0.83 -1.01
N LEU A 10 9.28 -0.05 -0.61
CA LEU A 10 9.40 -1.38 -1.20
C LEU A 10 8.09 -2.17 -1.00
N ARG A 11 7.59 -2.23 0.23
CA ARG A 11 6.35 -2.96 0.55
C ARG A 11 5.12 -2.39 -0.15
N VAL A 12 5.04 -1.07 -0.27
CA VAL A 12 3.96 -0.40 -1.01
C VAL A 12 4.01 -0.76 -2.49
N THR A 13 5.22 -0.78 -3.07
CA THR A 13 5.41 -1.15 -4.47
C THR A 13 4.97 -2.60 -4.72
N ASP A 14 5.38 -3.52 -3.85
CA ASP A 14 5.01 -4.94 -3.94
C ASP A 14 3.49 -5.12 -3.82
N ALA A 15 2.85 -4.48 -2.82
CA ALA A 15 1.40 -4.57 -2.63
C ALA A 15 0.61 -3.97 -3.82
N LEU A 16 1.11 -2.92 -4.48
CA LEU A 16 0.50 -2.36 -5.69
C LEU A 16 0.60 -3.31 -6.89
N ILE A 17 1.74 -3.99 -7.04
CA ILE A 17 1.93 -5.01 -8.08
C ILE A 17 0.95 -6.16 -7.84
N ASP A 18 0.87 -6.66 -6.61
CA ASP A 18 -0.02 -7.76 -6.23
C ASP A 18 -1.50 -7.38 -6.39
N LEU A 19 -1.88 -6.15 -6.03
CA LEU A 19 -3.21 -5.61 -6.28
C LEU A 19 -3.53 -5.58 -7.78
N SER A 20 -2.58 -5.13 -8.61
CA SER A 20 -2.78 -5.12 -10.06
C SER A 20 -2.94 -6.53 -10.63
N GLN A 21 -2.19 -7.51 -10.12
CA GLN A 21 -2.31 -8.91 -10.52
C GLN A 21 -3.65 -9.51 -10.10
N ALA A 22 -4.09 -9.25 -8.86
CA ALA A 22 -5.38 -9.71 -8.36
C ALA A 22 -6.55 -9.16 -9.20
N ARG A 23 -6.49 -7.87 -9.56
CA ARG A 23 -7.47 -7.25 -10.48
C ARG A 23 -7.48 -7.91 -11.85
N ALA A 24 -6.29 -8.18 -12.42
CA ALA A 24 -6.19 -8.83 -13.72
C ALA A 24 -6.72 -10.27 -13.71
N ALA A 25 -6.58 -10.95 -12.57
CA ALA A 25 -7.08 -12.31 -12.36
C ALA A 25 -8.59 -12.39 -12.04
N GLY A 26 -9.24 -11.26 -11.76
CA GLY A 26 -10.62 -11.24 -11.26
C GLY A 26 -10.77 -11.83 -9.86
N ASP A 27 -9.71 -11.80 -9.05
CA ASP A 27 -9.69 -12.32 -7.69
C ASP A 27 -10.13 -11.21 -6.71
N ASP A 28 -11.44 -11.02 -6.59
CA ASP A 28 -12.02 -9.96 -5.76
C ASP A 28 -11.60 -10.04 -4.29
N TYR A 29 -11.40 -11.25 -3.76
CA TYR A 29 -10.93 -11.44 -2.40
C TYR A 29 -9.50 -10.90 -2.23
N ARG A 30 -8.57 -11.29 -3.11
CA ARG A 30 -7.20 -10.77 -3.05
C ARG A 30 -7.14 -9.27 -3.30
N VAL A 31 -8.01 -8.74 -4.15
CA VAL A 31 -8.15 -7.29 -4.33
C VAL A 31 -8.49 -6.61 -3.01
N GLN A 32 -9.47 -7.11 -2.25
CA GLN A 32 -9.83 -6.55 -0.94
C GLN A 32 -8.69 -6.66 0.07
N VAL A 33 -7.99 -7.80 0.10
CA VAL A 33 -6.84 -8.00 0.99
C VAL A 33 -5.76 -6.95 0.74
N HIS A 34 -5.33 -6.77 -0.52
CA HIS A 34 -4.25 -5.83 -0.85
C HIS A 34 -4.67 -4.36 -0.70
N ILE A 35 -5.96 -4.03 -0.87
CA ILE A 35 -6.48 -2.70 -0.53
C ILE A 35 -6.30 -2.41 0.97
N GLY A 36 -6.70 -3.35 1.85
CA GLY A 36 -6.55 -3.18 3.30
C GLY A 36 -5.09 -3.10 3.77
N GLU A 37 -4.18 -3.81 3.09
CA GLU A 37 -2.73 -3.67 3.32
C GLU A 37 -2.23 -2.26 2.97
N LEU A 38 -2.63 -1.72 1.82
CA LEU A 38 -2.25 -0.38 1.38
C LEU A 38 -2.82 0.71 2.30
N GLU A 39 -4.06 0.57 2.77
CA GLU A 39 -4.64 1.45 3.81
C GLU A 39 -3.85 1.40 5.12
N SER A 40 -3.39 0.22 5.52
CA SER A 40 -2.56 0.04 6.72
C SER A 40 -1.20 0.71 6.57
N PHE A 41 -0.57 0.60 5.40
CA PHE A 41 0.66 1.35 5.11
C PHE A 41 0.42 2.86 5.06
N ALA A 42 -0.72 3.31 4.55
CA ALA A 42 -1.06 4.72 4.48
C ALA A 42 -1.15 5.34 5.88
N ARG A 43 -1.82 4.64 6.81
CA ARG A 43 -1.88 5.01 8.22
C ARG A 43 -0.50 5.02 8.87
N LEU A 44 0.30 3.97 8.65
CA LEU A 44 1.65 3.87 9.22
C LEU A 44 2.58 4.99 8.71
N ALA A 45 2.50 5.33 7.43
CA ALA A 45 3.27 6.43 6.83
C ALA A 45 2.90 7.77 7.49
N GLU A 46 1.61 8.02 7.68
CA GLU A 46 1.09 9.22 8.35
C GLU A 46 1.55 9.32 9.81
N GLU A 47 1.42 8.25 10.58
CA GLU A 47 1.88 8.17 11.98
C GLU A 47 3.37 8.50 12.14
N ASN A 48 4.18 8.20 11.12
CA ASN A 48 5.61 8.45 11.10
C ASN A 48 6.01 9.74 10.36
N GLY A 49 5.05 10.54 9.90
CA GLY A 49 5.30 11.78 9.16
C GLY A 49 5.99 11.57 7.81
N VAL A 50 5.84 10.38 7.20
CA VAL A 50 6.43 10.02 5.91
C VAL A 50 5.40 10.22 4.81
N ARG A 51 5.80 10.93 3.75
CA ARG A 51 4.98 11.08 2.56
C ARG A 51 5.31 10.02 1.52
N VAL A 52 4.30 9.23 1.16
CA VAL A 52 4.35 8.22 0.09
C VAL A 52 3.21 8.53 -0.90
N PRO A 53 3.51 9.18 -2.05
CA PRO A 53 2.48 9.61 -3.01
C PRO A 53 1.56 8.48 -3.51
N GLU A 54 2.11 7.27 -3.61
CA GLU A 54 1.40 6.08 -4.07
C GLU A 54 0.29 5.63 -3.10
N LEU A 55 0.37 6.05 -1.84
CA LEU A 55 -0.61 5.73 -0.80
C LEU A 55 -1.75 6.74 -0.68
N GLU A 56 -1.68 7.90 -1.34
CA GLU A 56 -2.72 8.93 -1.26
C GLU A 56 -4.13 8.40 -1.60
N PRO A 57 -4.33 7.49 -2.57
CA PRO A 57 -5.65 6.90 -2.85
C PRO A 57 -6.22 6.07 -1.69
N PHE A 58 -5.39 5.62 -0.76
CA PHE A 58 -5.72 4.68 0.33
C PHE A 58 -5.77 5.35 1.72
N ARG A 59 -5.68 6.68 1.78
CA ARG A 59 -5.72 7.45 3.04
C ARG A 59 -7.12 7.70 3.59
N ALA A 60 -8.16 7.47 2.79
CA ALA A 60 -9.52 7.94 3.08
C ALA A 60 -10.62 6.86 2.90
N ALA A 61 -10.24 5.59 2.93
CA ALA A 61 -11.18 4.47 2.89
C ALA A 61 -11.61 4.04 4.31
#